data_AF-A0A1J0TKE6-F1
#
_entry.id   AF-A0A1J0TKE6-F1
#
_cell.length_a   1.000
_cell.length_b   1.000
_cell.length_c   1.000
_cell.angle_alpha   90.00
_cell.angle_beta   90.00
_cell.angle_gamma   90.00
#
_symmetry.space_group_name_H-M   'P 1'
#
loop_
_entity.id
_entity.type
_entity.pdbx_description
1 polymer ?
#
loop_
_entity_poly.entity_id
_entity_poly.type
_entity_poly.pdbx_seq_one_letter_code
_entity_poly.pdbx_strand_id
1 'polypeptide(L)' 'MVWIERYLSVVGVTVEVLREQGEISLAEELMDDFMALLASFSGRFYRLRSKQNQRRLLDDAGARLGRDEQ' A
#
# COMPACT_ATOMS: atom_id res chain seq x y z
N MET A 1 -1.69 -8.12 12.12
CA MET A 1 -2.85 -8.51 12.95
C MET A 1 -3.05 -7.65 14.20
N VAL A 2 -2.00 -7.21 14.89
CA VAL A 2 -2.10 -6.49 16.20
C VAL A 2 -3.00 -5.24 16.20
N TRP A 3 -3.09 -4.49 15.10
CA TRP A 3 -3.89 -3.25 15.09
C TRP A 3 -5.40 -3.50 15.13
N ILE A 4 -5.90 -4.46 14.35
CA ILE A 4 -7.34 -4.75 14.25
C ILE A 4 -7.86 -5.31 15.58
N GLU A 5 -7.16 -6.30 16.14
CA GLU A 5 -7.49 -6.87 17.45
C GLU A 5 -7.49 -5.81 18.55
N ARG A 6 -6.51 -4.89 18.53
CA ARG A 6 -6.43 -3.79 19.48
C ARG A 6 -7.58 -2.80 19.34
N TYR A 7 -7.98 -2.46 18.12
CA TYR A 7 -9.12 -1.58 17.90
C TYR A 7 -10.43 -2.22 18.41
N LEU A 8 -10.63 -3.50 18.11
CA LEU A 8 -11.82 -4.25 18.51
C LEU A 8 -11.90 -4.41 20.03
N SER A 9 -10.79 -4.63 20.72
CA SER A 9 -10.80 -4.76 22.18
C SER A 9 -11.20 -3.46 22.89
N VAL A 10 -10.84 -2.29 22.35
CA VAL A 10 -11.26 -0.98 22.89
C VAL A 10 -12.79 -0.83 22.90
N VAL A 11 -13.49 -1.44 21.95
CA VAL A 11 -14.96 -1.41 21.85
C VAL A 11 -15.62 -2.66 22.47
N GLY A 12 -14.88 -3.46 23.22
CA GLY A 12 -15.40 -4.64 23.93
C GLY A 12 -15.64 -5.86 23.04
N VAL A 13 -15.03 -5.92 21.85
CA VAL A 13 -15.13 -7.06 20.93
C VAL A 13 -13.92 -7.99 21.09
N THR A 14 -14.19 -9.29 21.18
CA THR A 14 -13.19 -10.36 21.21
C THR A 14 -13.10 -11.05 19.86
N VAL A 15 -11.89 -11.36 19.39
CA VAL A 15 -11.63 -12.09 18.16
C VAL A 15 -11.23 -13.52 18.51
N GLU A 16 -12.03 -14.48 18.07
CA GLU A 16 -11.78 -15.92 18.25
C GLU A 16 -11.38 -16.55 16.90
N VAL A 17 -10.18 -17.12 16.82
CA VAL A 17 -9.67 -17.78 15.61
C VAL A 17 -9.86 -19.29 15.75
N LEU A 18 -10.83 -19.84 15.03
CA LEU A 18 -11.20 -21.26 15.15
C LEU A 18 -10.24 -22.20 14.40
N ARG A 19 -9.49 -21.69 13.41
CA ARG A 19 -8.45 -22.43 12.66
C ARG A 19 -7.34 -21.45 12.26
N GLU A 20 -6.10 -21.77 12.61
CA GLU A 20 -4.94 -20.93 12.31
C GLU A 20 -4.47 -21.01 10.85
N GLN A 21 -4.71 -22.12 10.15
CA GLN A 21 -4.29 -22.29 8.76
C GLN A 21 -5.47 -22.66 7.85
N GLY A 22 -5.49 -22.04 6.67
CA GLY A 22 -6.39 -22.39 5.57
C GLY A 22 -5.89 -23.60 4.77
N GLU A 23 -6.65 -23.99 3.75
CA GLU A 23 -6.27 -25.09 2.84
C GLU A 23 -5.18 -24.70 1.83
N ILE A 24 -4.95 -23.40 1.66
CA ILE A 24 -3.92 -22.84 0.78
C ILE A 24 -2.56 -22.95 1.48
N SER A 25 -1.53 -23.31 0.72
CA SER A 25 -0.18 -23.37 1.29
C SER A 25 0.30 -21.97 1.67
N LEU A 26 1.01 -21.85 2.81
CA LEU A 26 1.57 -20.57 3.25
C LEU A 26 2.43 -19.88 2.18
N ALA A 27 3.14 -20.66 1.37
CA ALA A 27 3.99 -20.14 0.30
C ALA A 27 3.18 -19.52 -0.85
N GLU A 28 2.04 -20.11 -1.18
CA GLU A 28 1.12 -19.63 -2.21
C GLU A 28 0.46 -18.32 -1.77
N GLU A 29 -0.07 -18.28 -0.54
CA GLU A 29 -0.66 -17.06 0.05
C GLU A 29 0.36 -15.91 0.09
N LEU A 30 1.59 -16.19 0.51
CA LEU A 30 2.65 -15.18 0.56
C LEU A 30 3.01 -14.65 -0.84
N MET A 31 3.03 -15.53 -1.85
CA MET A 31 3.32 -15.13 -3.23
C MET A 31 2.21 -14.23 -3.78
N ASP A 32 0.95 -14.58 -3.54
CA ASP A 32 -0.20 -13.80 -3.98
C ASP A 32 -0.24 -12.41 -3.34
N ASP A 33 -0.04 -12.34 -2.02
CA ASP A 33 0.05 -11.06 -1.30
C ASP A 33 1.20 -10.19 -1.81
N PHE A 34 2.36 -10.79 -2.05
CA PHE A 34 3.52 -10.08 -2.59
C PHE A 34 3.24 -9.54 -4.00
N MET A 35 2.60 -10.33 -4.86
CA MET A 35 2.22 -9.90 -6.20
C MET A 35 1.14 -8.81 -6.18
N ALA A 36 0.18 -8.87 -5.26
CA ALA A 36 -0.81 -7.81 -5.06
C ALA A 36 -0.15 -6.48 -4.65
N LEU A 37 0.82 -6.53 -3.73
CA LEU A 37 1.62 -5.36 -3.37
C LEU A 37 2.36 -4.80 -4.60
N LEU A 38 3.09 -5.64 -5.35
CA LEU A 38 3.79 -5.20 -6.56
C LEU A 38 2.85 -4.60 -7.61
N ALA A 39 1.67 -5.18 -7.83
CA ALA A 39 0.66 -4.64 -8.73
C ALA A 39 0.20 -3.23 -8.29
N SER A 40 -0.06 -3.05 -6.98
CA SER A 40 -0.49 -1.76 -6.43
C SER A 40 0.57 -0.65 -6.58
N PHE A 41 1.85 -1.03 -6.53
CA PHE A 41 2.97 -0.10 -6.60
C PHE A 41 3.47 0.14 -8.02
N SER A 42 3.48 -0.89 -8.87
CA SER A 42 4.04 -0.83 -10.22
C SER A 42 3.36 0.23 -11.08
N GLY A 43 2.04 0.40 -11.04
CA GLY A 43 1.36 1.50 -11.77
C GLY A 43 1.81 2.91 -11.33
N ARG A 44 2.08 3.11 -10.03
CA ARG A 44 2.50 4.40 -9.46
C ARG A 44 3.99 4.69 -9.69
N PHE A 45 4.85 3.67 -9.57
CA PHE A 45 6.30 3.82 -9.74
C PHE A 45 6.77 3.65 -11.19
N TYR A 46 6.02 2.97 -12.05
CA TYR A 46 6.33 2.90 -13.48
C TYR A 46 6.35 4.29 -14.12
N ARG A 47 5.41 5.15 -13.70
CA ARG A 47 5.41 6.58 -14.03
C ARG A 47 6.74 7.24 -13.63
N LEU A 48 7.35 6.90 -12.51
CA LEU A 48 8.57 7.56 -12.02
C LEU A 48 9.87 7.06 -12.68
N ARG A 49 9.81 6.03 -13.54
CA ARG A 49 11.00 5.43 -14.16
C ARG A 49 11.48 6.17 -15.41
N SER A 50 10.58 6.81 -16.15
CA SER A 50 10.98 7.60 -17.33
C SER A 50 11.53 8.96 -16.92
N LYS A 51 12.72 9.32 -17.43
CA LYS A 51 13.33 10.65 -17.28
C LYS A 51 12.36 11.77 -17.66
N GLN A 52 11.52 11.55 -18.68
CA GLN A 52 10.51 12.51 -19.12
C GLN A 52 9.44 12.75 -18.05
N ASN A 53 8.97 11.70 -17.39
CA ASN A 53 7.90 11.82 -16.41
C ASN A 53 8.43 12.24 -15.02
N GLN A 54 9.71 12.00 -14.72
CA GLN A 54 10.42 12.64 -13.61
C GLN A 54 10.49 14.17 -13.82
N ARG A 55 10.82 14.61 -15.04
CA ARG A 55 10.90 16.03 -15.39
C ARG A 55 9.53 16.72 -15.29
N ARG A 56 8.49 16.08 -15.84
CA ARG A 56 7.10 16.54 -15.71
C ARG A 56 6.66 16.70 -14.24
N LEU A 57 7.08 15.78 -13.37
CA LEU A 57 6.77 15.87 -11.93
C LEU A 57 7.46 17.06 -11.26
N LEU A 58 8.71 17.35 -11.64
CA LEU A 58 9.45 18.51 -11.14
C LEU A 58 8.83 19.83 -11.64
N ASP A 59 8.42 19.87 -12.91
CA ASP A 59 7.75 21.04 -13.49
C ASP A 59 6.40 21.30 -12.79
N ASP A 60 5.59 20.25 -12.57
CA ASP A 60 4.33 20.35 -11.82
C ASP A 60 4.55 20.83 -10.37
N ALA A 61 5.62 20.36 -9.71
CA ALA A 61 5.95 20.79 -8.35
C ALA A 61 6.38 22.26 -8.31
N GLY A 62 7.22 22.70 -9.25
CA GLY A 62 7.62 24.11 -9.39
C GLY A 62 6.43 25.03 -9.65
N ALA A 63 5.48 24.61 -10.50
CA ALA A 63 4.26 25.36 -10.78
C ALA A 63 3.30 25.48 -9.58
N ARG A 64 3.39 24.56 -8.60
CA ARG A 64 2.63 24.64 -7.34
C ARG A 64 3.30 25.56 -6.33
N LEU A 65 4.61 25.42 -6.15
CA LEU A 65 5.39 26.30 -5.25
C LEU A 65 5.29 27.77 -5.67
N GLY A 66 5.35 28.06 -6.98
CA GLY A 66 5.20 29.43 -7.49
C GLY A 66 3.78 30.02 -7.36
N ARG A 67 2.75 29.22 -7.01
CA ARG A 67 1.41 29.72 -6.69
C ARG A 67 1.22 30.01 -5.21
N ASP A 68 2.00 29.37 -4.34
CA ASP A 68 1.93 29.60 -2.90
C ASP A 68 2.73 30.85 -2.47
N GLU A 69 3.55 31.41 -3.37
CA GLU A 69 4.31 32.65 -3.18
C GLU A 69 3.62 33.92 -3.72
N GLN A 70 2.35 33.84 -4.16
CA GLN A 70 1.52 34.98 -4.63
C GLN A 70 0.33 35.26 -3.72
#